data_AF-A0A9W8PHN1-F1
#
_entry.id   AF-A0A9W8PHN1-F1
#
_cell.length_a   1.000
_cell.length_b   1.000
_cell.length_c   1.000
_cell.angle_alpha   90.00
_cell.angle_beta   90.00
_cell.angle_gamma   90.00
#
_symmetry.space_group_name_H-M   'P 1'
#
loop_
_entity.id
_entity.type
_entity.pdbx_description
1 polymer ?
#
loop_
_entity_poly.entity_id
_entity_poly.type
_entity_poly.pdbx_seq_one_letter_code
_entity_poly.pdbx_strand_id
1 'polypeptide(L)'
;MSLHRSATRRGPPPLAAPKPKKGYENVEQGVKQLYPDPSSDKKTDMDIVFVPGLGAHPLLSFKSTETNFNWASDEDGISRDFPNARILLYHSESSWTGALKVKQFLHNLAHTLLEGLKAKREVGLQIERIKIEVNHE
;
A
#
# COMPACT_ATOMS: atom_id res chain seq x y z
N MET A 1 -17.26 -25.38 68.70
CA MET A 1 -16.43 -25.01 67.53
C MET A 1 -17.37 -24.65 66.39
N SER A 2 -17.56 -23.36 66.07
CA SER A 2 -18.44 -22.91 64.98
C SER A 2 -17.62 -22.62 63.72
N LEU A 3 -17.92 -23.33 62.64
CA LEU A 3 -17.30 -23.14 61.34
C LEU A 3 -17.97 -21.95 60.63
N HIS A 4 -17.26 -20.82 60.54
CA HIS A 4 -17.68 -19.69 59.71
C HIS A 4 -17.37 -20.00 58.24
N ARG A 5 -18.42 -20.16 57.41
CA ARG A 5 -18.27 -20.18 55.95
C ARG A 5 -18.19 -18.74 55.43
N SER A 6 -16.99 -18.30 55.07
CA SER A 6 -16.78 -17.05 54.33
C SER A 6 -17.31 -17.21 52.91
N ALA A 7 -18.41 -16.52 52.60
CA ALA A 7 -18.92 -16.40 51.25
C ALA A 7 -18.01 -15.46 50.44
N THR A 8 -17.36 -15.97 49.40
CA THR A 8 -16.65 -15.14 48.42
C THR A 8 -17.67 -14.46 47.51
N ARG A 9 -17.97 -13.19 47.80
CA ARG A 9 -18.74 -12.32 46.90
C ARG A 9 -17.88 -12.06 45.66
N ARG A 10 -18.26 -12.61 44.50
CA ARG A 10 -17.66 -12.24 43.21
C ARG A 10 -17.97 -10.76 42.99
N GLY A 11 -16.93 -9.93 42.97
CA GLY A 11 -17.05 -8.55 42.52
C GLY A 11 -17.48 -8.51 41.04
N PRO A 12 -18.04 -7.37 40.58
CA PRO A 12 -18.33 -7.22 39.16
C PRO A 12 -17.05 -7.42 38.35
N PRO A 13 -17.13 -8.00 37.13
CA PRO A 13 -15.95 -8.21 36.31
C PRO A 13 -15.25 -6.87 36.09
N PRO A 14 -13.90 -6.84 36.04
CA PRO A 14 -13.19 -5.63 35.68
C PRO A 14 -13.74 -5.13 34.35
N LEU A 15 -14.11 -3.85 34.30
CA LEU A 15 -14.50 -3.17 33.07
C LEU A 15 -13.42 -3.47 32.04
N ALA A 16 -13.78 -4.24 31.02
CA ALA A 16 -12.85 -4.59 29.95
C ALA A 16 -12.23 -3.29 29.44
N ALA A 17 -10.90 -3.22 29.44
CA ALA A 17 -10.19 -2.08 28.88
C ALA A 17 -10.78 -1.77 27.50
N PRO A 18 -11.04 -0.50 27.16
CA PRO A 18 -11.63 -0.15 25.88
C PRO A 18 -10.77 -0.79 24.79
N LYS A 19 -11.35 -1.74 24.04
CA LYS A 19 -10.69 -2.34 22.89
C LYS A 19 -10.20 -1.18 22.01
N PRO A 20 -8.93 -1.15 21.60
CA PRO A 20 -8.43 -0.09 20.73
C PRO A 20 -9.37 0.03 19.54
N LYS A 21 -9.84 1.26 19.27
CA LYS A 21 -10.75 1.53 18.16
C LYS A 21 -10.06 1.04 16.88
N LYS A 22 -10.74 0.17 16.12
CA LYS A 22 -10.28 -0.30 14.80
C LYS A 22 -10.07 0.92 13.91
N GLY A 23 -8.84 1.21 13.52
CA GLY A 23 -8.53 2.36 12.68
C GLY A 23 -7.91 1.94 11.35
N TYR A 24 -8.04 2.83 10.36
CA TYR A 24 -7.41 2.74 9.05
C TYR A 24 -5.96 3.27 9.10
N GLU A 25 -5.26 3.14 10.24
CA GLU A 25 -3.99 3.84 10.49
C GLU A 25 -2.87 3.59 9.47
N ASN A 26 -2.97 2.52 8.66
CA ASN A 26 -2.01 2.18 7.60
C ASN A 26 -2.70 1.98 6.24
N VAL A 27 -3.61 2.87 5.86
CA VAL A 27 -4.27 2.82 4.55
C VAL A 27 -3.82 4.01 3.70
N GLU A 28 -2.78 3.78 2.92
CA GLU A 28 -2.40 4.61 1.78
C GLU A 28 -3.09 4.05 0.54
N GLN A 29 -3.66 4.93 -0.30
CA GLN A 29 -4.43 4.55 -1.49
C GLN A 29 -4.03 5.39 -2.69
N GLY A 30 -4.16 4.82 -3.88
CA GLY A 30 -3.98 5.50 -5.15
C GLY A 30 -2.58 5.37 -5.73
N VAL A 31 -2.25 6.23 -6.70
CA VAL A 31 -1.00 6.15 -7.46
C VAL A 31 0.00 7.19 -6.97
N LYS A 32 1.10 6.72 -6.39
CA LYS A 32 2.25 7.52 -5.95
C LYS A 32 3.28 7.60 -7.06
N GLN A 33 3.86 8.77 -7.29
CA GLN A 33 5.00 8.92 -8.19
C GLN A 33 6.29 8.77 -7.37
N LEU A 34 7.16 7.86 -7.80
CA LEU A 34 8.46 7.62 -7.18
C LEU A 34 9.59 8.32 -7.93
N TYR A 35 9.47 8.44 -9.25
CA TYR A 35 10.48 9.06 -10.11
C TYR A 35 9.85 9.65 -11.38
N PRO A 36 10.37 10.75 -11.95
CA PRO A 36 11.23 11.71 -11.26
C PRO A 36 10.50 12.31 -10.05
N ASP A 37 11.19 13.08 -9.22
CA ASP A 37 10.53 13.82 -8.15
C ASP A 37 9.35 14.64 -8.72
N PRO A 38 8.17 14.68 -8.08
CA PRO A 38 7.01 15.41 -8.59
C PRO A 38 7.25 16.91 -8.83
N SER A 39 8.25 17.51 -8.18
CA SER A 39 8.67 18.90 -8.38
C SER A 39 9.76 19.06 -9.45
N SER A 40 10.20 17.97 -10.07
CA SER A 40 11.21 17.98 -11.14
C SER A 40 10.61 18.45 -12.47
N ASP A 41 11.35 19.30 -13.19
CA ASP A 41 11.03 19.70 -14.57
C ASP A 41 11.37 18.62 -15.62
N LYS A 42 11.78 17.42 -15.17
CA LYS A 42 12.15 16.33 -16.05
C LYS A 42 10.95 15.85 -16.86
N LYS A 43 11.05 15.97 -18.18
CA LYS A 43 10.07 15.43 -19.11
C LYS A 43 10.16 13.91 -19.16
N THR A 44 9.01 13.26 -19.17
CA THR A 44 8.86 11.81 -19.28
C THR A 44 7.92 11.49 -20.42
N ASP A 45 8.19 10.42 -21.16
CA ASP A 45 7.41 9.98 -22.33
C ASP A 45 6.69 8.63 -22.11
N MET A 46 6.98 7.99 -20.98
CA MET A 46 6.49 6.66 -20.63
C MET A 46 6.19 6.57 -19.14
N ASP A 47 5.12 5.86 -18.79
CA ASP A 47 4.83 5.49 -17.41
C ASP A 47 5.11 4.00 -17.18
N ILE A 48 5.87 3.69 -16.13
CA ILE A 48 6.03 2.34 -15.59
C ILE A 48 5.31 2.29 -14.25
N VAL A 49 4.31 1.43 -14.16
CA VAL A 49 3.46 1.31 -12.96
C VAL A 49 3.73 -0.01 -12.25
N PHE A 50 4.21 0.09 -11.01
CA PHE A 50 4.40 -1.01 -10.10
C PHE A 50 3.08 -1.32 -9.38
N VAL A 51 2.58 -2.55 -9.57
CA VAL A 51 1.34 -3.03 -8.96
C VAL A 51 1.67 -4.18 -8.00
N PRO A 52 1.58 -3.95 -6.68
CA PRO A 52 1.75 -4.98 -5.67
C PRO A 52 0.73 -6.11 -5.78
N GLY A 53 1.10 -7.29 -5.28
CA GLY A 53 0.16 -8.39 -5.05
C GLY A 53 -0.93 -8.02 -4.05
N LEU A 54 -2.06 -8.73 -4.11
CA LEU A 54 -3.20 -8.48 -3.22
C LEU A 54 -2.81 -8.68 -1.74
N GLY A 55 -2.91 -7.61 -0.95
CA GLY A 55 -2.55 -7.65 0.47
C GLY A 55 -1.05 -7.56 0.76
N ALA A 56 -0.20 -7.38 -0.26
CA ALA A 56 1.24 -7.19 -0.11
C ALA A 56 1.56 -5.72 0.20
N HIS A 57 2.59 -5.46 1.02
CA HIS A 57 2.97 -4.09 1.36
C HIS A 57 3.61 -3.39 0.14
N PRO A 58 3.05 -2.28 -0.39
CA PRO A 58 3.47 -1.72 -1.68
C PRO A 58 4.96 -1.41 -1.80
N LEU A 59 5.54 -0.78 -0.77
CA LEU A 59 6.96 -0.40 -0.77
C LEU A 59 7.91 -1.60 -0.62
N LEU A 60 7.45 -2.72 -0.08
CA LEU A 60 8.28 -3.90 0.16
C LEU A 60 8.10 -4.96 -0.94
N SER A 61 7.01 -4.87 -1.69
CA SER A 61 6.64 -5.84 -2.73
C SER A 61 7.67 -5.96 -3.84
N PHE A 62 8.54 -4.97 -4.02
CA PHE A 62 9.59 -4.96 -5.05
C PHE A 62 10.98 -4.87 -4.42
N LYS A 63 11.11 -5.29 -3.16
CA LYS A 63 12.39 -5.34 -2.46
C LYS A 63 12.89 -6.78 -2.42
N SER A 64 14.13 -6.99 -2.82
CA SER A 64 14.83 -8.27 -2.65
C SER A 64 14.95 -8.62 -1.17
N THR A 65 14.58 -9.84 -0.81
CA THR A 65 14.72 -10.39 0.54
C THR A 65 16.18 -10.70 0.90
N GLU A 66 17.04 -10.87 -0.11
CA GLU A 66 18.45 -11.22 0.09
C GLU A 66 19.35 -9.99 0.16
N THR A 67 19.17 -9.06 -0.78
CA THR A 67 20.09 -7.92 -0.96
C THR A 67 19.55 -6.60 -0.42
N ASN A 68 18.29 -6.57 0.02
CA ASN A 68 17.54 -5.36 0.36
C ASN A 68 17.38 -4.35 -0.79
N PHE A 69 17.80 -4.67 -2.01
CA PHE A 69 17.65 -3.82 -3.17
C PHE A 69 16.19 -3.70 -3.59
N ASN A 70 15.72 -2.49 -3.91
CA ASN A 70 14.37 -2.22 -4.35
C ASN A 70 14.33 -1.73 -5.80
N TRP A 71 13.75 -2.54 -6.69
CA TRP A 71 13.67 -2.23 -8.12
C TRP A 71 12.86 -0.96 -8.43
N ALA A 72 11.90 -0.58 -7.57
CA ALA A 72 11.00 0.54 -7.81
C ALA A 72 11.53 1.88 -7.29
N SER A 73 12.32 1.87 -6.21
CA SER A 73 12.72 3.09 -5.50
C SER A 73 14.21 3.40 -5.47
N ASP A 74 15.07 2.39 -5.61
CA ASP A 74 16.51 2.60 -5.54
C ASP A 74 17.01 3.32 -6.80
N GLU A 75 18.03 4.17 -6.67
CA GLU A 75 18.58 4.96 -7.78
C GLU A 75 19.11 4.07 -8.92
N ASP A 76 19.73 2.94 -8.56
CA ASP A 76 20.19 1.91 -9.49
C ASP A 76 19.08 0.93 -9.94
N GLY A 77 17.84 1.22 -9.56
CA GLY A 77 16.63 0.48 -9.92
C GLY A 77 16.19 0.71 -11.36
N ILE A 78 14.91 0.47 -11.64
CA ILE A 78 14.38 0.50 -13.00
C ILE A 78 14.51 1.88 -13.68
N SER A 79 14.58 2.96 -12.90
CA SER A 79 14.77 4.32 -13.41
C SER A 79 16.11 4.51 -14.10
N ARG A 80 17.14 3.72 -13.75
CA ARG A 80 18.45 3.72 -14.44
C ARG A 80 18.33 3.20 -15.87
N ASP A 81 17.61 2.11 -16.05
CA ASP A 81 17.47 1.44 -17.35
C ASP A 81 16.44 2.17 -18.24
N PHE A 82 15.49 2.89 -17.62
CA PHE A 82 14.46 3.69 -18.28
C PHE A 82 14.53 5.16 -17.84
N PRO A 83 15.56 5.92 -18.24
CA PRO A 83 15.79 7.27 -17.74
C PRO A 83 14.70 8.26 -18.12
N ASN A 84 13.94 8.03 -19.20
CA ASN A 84 12.82 8.89 -19.60
C ASN A 84 11.47 8.43 -19.04
N ALA A 85 11.44 7.33 -18.28
CA ALA A 85 10.20 6.84 -17.68
C ALA A 85 9.89 7.58 -16.39
N ARG A 86 8.59 7.79 -16.17
CA ARG A 86 8.04 8.09 -14.87
C ARG A 86 7.69 6.77 -14.17
N ILE A 87 8.17 6.60 -12.95
CA ILE A 87 7.94 5.43 -12.14
C ILE A 87 6.82 5.74 -11.15
N LEU A 88 5.77 4.93 -11.21
CA LEU A 88 4.56 5.05 -10.40
C LEU A 88 4.39 3.78 -9.55
N LEU A 89 3.96 3.93 -8.30
CA LEU A 89 3.61 2.83 -7.39
C LEU A 89 2.13 2.92 -7.05
N TYR A 90 1.40 1.84 -7.29
CA TYR A 90 0.00 1.75 -6.93
C TYR A 90 -0.17 1.19 -5.51
N HIS A 91 -0.87 1.95 -4.67
CA HIS A 91 -1.31 1.55 -3.34
C HIS A 91 -2.78 1.15 -3.42
N SER A 92 -3.04 -0.15 -3.29
CA SER A 92 -4.40 -0.65 -3.23
C SER A 92 -5.09 -0.28 -1.92
N GLU A 93 -6.42 -0.19 -1.96
CA GLU A 93 -7.26 0.33 -0.87
C GLU A 93 -7.37 -0.55 0.39
N SER A 94 -6.59 -1.62 0.52
CA SER A 94 -6.73 -2.58 1.62
C SER A 94 -5.72 -2.31 2.73
N SER A 95 -6.16 -2.40 3.99
CA SER A 95 -5.24 -2.68 5.09
C SER A 95 -4.50 -3.99 4.79
N TRP A 96 -3.19 -3.88 4.61
CA TRP A 96 -2.27 -5.01 4.37
C TRP A 96 -2.16 -5.92 5.60
N THR A 97 -2.51 -5.41 6.78
CA THR A 97 -2.44 -6.09 8.07
C THR A 97 -3.68 -5.79 8.94
N GLY A 98 -3.92 -6.61 9.96
CA GLY A 98 -4.96 -6.36 10.96
C GLY A 98 -6.39 -6.75 10.58
N ALA A 99 -7.33 -6.44 11.48
CA ALA A 99 -8.73 -6.89 11.40
C ALA A 99 -9.60 -6.13 10.39
N LEU A 100 -9.01 -5.20 9.63
CA LEU A 100 -9.66 -4.43 8.57
C LEU A 100 -9.15 -4.82 7.17
N LYS A 101 -8.46 -5.97 7.04
CA LYS A 101 -8.07 -6.52 5.73
C LYS A 101 -9.31 -6.66 4.85
N VAL A 102 -9.42 -5.81 3.84
CA VAL A 102 -10.56 -5.79 2.91
C VAL A 102 -10.39 -6.93 1.91
N LYS A 103 -11.47 -7.67 1.65
CA LYS A 103 -11.51 -8.62 0.55
C LYS A 103 -11.53 -7.85 -0.76
N GLN A 104 -10.36 -7.65 -1.35
CA GLN A 104 -10.25 -6.97 -2.63
C GLN A 104 -10.65 -7.90 -3.77
N PHE A 105 -11.43 -7.35 -4.69
CA PHE A 105 -11.74 -7.98 -5.97
C PHE A 105 -10.83 -7.37 -7.03
N LEU A 106 -10.29 -8.20 -7.92
CA LEU A 106 -9.42 -7.77 -9.02
C LEU A 106 -10.09 -6.68 -9.88
N HIS A 107 -11.41 -6.76 -10.06
CA HIS A 107 -12.19 -5.74 -10.77
C HIS A 107 -12.06 -4.35 -10.13
N ASN A 108 -12.26 -4.26 -8.81
CA ASN A 108 -12.16 -2.98 -8.09
C ASN A 108 -10.72 -2.46 -8.09
N LEU A 109 -9.74 -3.36 -8.01
CA LEU A 109 -8.31 -3.01 -8.10
C LEU A 109 -7.99 -2.38 -9.46
N ALA A 110 -8.41 -3.03 -10.55
CA ALA A 110 -8.21 -2.54 -11.90
C ALA A 110 -8.93 -1.20 -12.13
N HIS A 111 -10.14 -1.05 -11.58
CA HIS A 111 -10.91 0.19 -11.70
C HIS A 111 -10.24 1.37 -11.00
N THR A 112 -9.86 1.20 -9.73
CA THR A 112 -9.21 2.25 -8.93
C THR A 112 -7.81 2.59 -9.47
N LEU A 113 -7.06 1.61 -9.97
CA LEU A 113 -5.81 1.85 -10.69
C LEU A 113 -6.05 2.71 -11.95
N LEU A 114 -7.05 2.35 -12.76
CA LEU A 114 -7.39 3.10 -13.96
C LEU A 114 -7.80 4.54 -13.63
N GLU A 115 -8.62 4.75 -12.61
CA GLU A 115 -8.99 6.09 -12.14
C GLU A 115 -7.78 6.89 -11.64
N GLY A 116 -6.90 6.27 -10.85
CA GLY A 116 -5.67 6.91 -10.39
C GLY A 116 -4.76 7.34 -11.55
N LEU A 117 -4.64 6.51 -12.59
CA LEU A 117 -3.87 6.85 -13.80
C LEU A 117 -4.54 7.97 -14.62
N LYS A 118 -5.87 7.99 -14.70
CA LYS A 118 -6.62 9.10 -15.35
C LYS A 118 -6.40 10.42 -14.62
N ALA A 119 -6.51 10.42 -13.29
CA ALA A 119 -6.29 11.61 -12.48
C ALA A 119 -4.86 12.16 -12.68
N LYS A 120 -3.86 11.28 -12.80
CA LYS A 120 -2.48 11.71 -13.12
C LYS A 120 -2.37 12.29 -14.52
N ARG A 121 -3.13 11.83 -15.51
CA ARG A 121 -3.13 12.36 -16.88
C ARG A 121 -3.75 13.76 -16.97
N GLU A 122 -4.88 13.97 -16.32
CA GLU A 122 -5.63 15.25 -16.36
C GLU A 122 -4.84 16.42 -15.76
N VAL A 123 -3.94 16.14 -14.81
CA VAL A 123 -3.06 17.14 -14.17
C VAL A 123 -1.87 17.53 -15.07
N GLY A 124 -1.82 17.07 -16.33
CA GLY A 124 -0.94 17.66 -17.36
C GLY A 124 -0.04 16.68 -18.11
N LEU A 125 -0.41 15.42 -18.27
CA LEU A 125 0.46 14.42 -18.89
C LEU A 125 -0.17 13.81 -20.14
N GLN A 126 0.34 14.22 -21.30
CA GLN A 126 0.23 13.43 -22.52
C GLN A 126 1.14 12.22 -22.37
N ILE A 127 0.56 11.05 -22.11
CA ILE A 127 1.29 9.78 -22.07
C ILE A 127 1.07 9.09 -23.42
N GLU A 128 2.14 8.71 -24.09
CA GLU A 128 2.07 7.91 -25.32
C GLU A 128 2.08 6.40 -25.02
N ARG A 129 2.70 5.94 -23.91
CA ARG A 129 2.85 4.51 -23.57
C ARG A 129 2.82 4.20 -22.06
N ILE A 130 2.09 3.13 -21.68
CA ILE A 130 2.07 2.58 -20.31
C ILE A 130 2.63 1.16 -20.32
N LYS A 131 3.51 0.85 -19.36
CA LYS A 131 3.91 -0.51 -19.00
C LYS A 131 3.53 -0.81 -17.55
N ILE A 132 2.91 -1.96 -17.32
CA ILE A 132 2.50 -2.40 -15.98
C ILE A 132 3.40 -3.58 -15.59
N GLU A 133 4.07 -3.44 -14.44
CA GLU A 133 4.86 -4.51 -13.83
C GLU A 133 4.12 -5.02 -12.59
N VAL A 134 3.78 -6.30 -12.61
CA VAL A 134 3.05 -6.98 -11.53
C VAL A 134 4.01 -7.94 -10.85
N ASN A 135 4.15 -7.83 -9.52
CA ASN A 135 4.84 -8.88 -8.77
C ASN A 135 3.83 -9.90 -8.23
N HIS A 136 4.24 -11.15 -8.25
CA HIS A 136 3.54 -12.25 -7.62
C HIS A 136 4.40 -12.72 -6.44
N GLU A 137 3.93 -12.50 -5.22
CA GLU A 137 4.39 -13.29 -4.05
C GLU A 137 3.87 -14.72 -4.13
#